data_AF-A0A7V2F2T3-F1
#
_entry.id   AF-A0A7V2F2T3-F1
#
_cell.length_a   1.000
_cell.length_b   1.000
_cell.length_c   1.000
_cell.angle_alpha   90.00
_cell.angle_beta   90.00
_cell.angle_gamma   90.00
#
_symmetry.space_group_name_H-M   'P 1'
#
loop_
_entity.id
_entity.type
_entity.pdbx_description
1 polymer ?
#
loop_
_entity_poly.entity_id
_entity_poly.type
_entity_poly.pdbx_seq_one_letter_code
_entity_poly.pdbx_strand_id
1 'polypeptide(L)'
;MKKILVFFARLVAVSLILYTAWAFTGRFYTLAVAYGARPLVALTGNSLDVERAMQVSEEISLNPIVYISLIAAVTGVSWRRRTRPALTGVLVLTAANIITVFLMFLSAITRSEQLWTGTEFLNLTINFFLPILLWAILMPKGDLMPVSPSSD
;
A
#
# COMPACT_ATOMS: atom_id res chain seq x y z
N MET A 1 26.67 7.34 -7.25
CA MET A 1 26.60 5.86 -7.37
C MET A 1 26.55 5.12 -6.04
N LYS A 2 27.53 5.24 -5.13
CA LYS A 2 27.57 4.46 -3.86
C LYS A 2 26.29 4.57 -3.01
N LYS A 3 25.74 5.78 -2.83
CA LYS A 3 24.49 6.01 -2.07
C LYS A 3 23.27 5.31 -2.69
N ILE A 4 23.16 5.32 -4.02
CA ILE A 4 22.07 4.68 -4.77
C ILE A 4 22.15 3.17 -4.61
N LEU A 5 23.34 2.57 -4.76
CA LEU A 5 23.54 1.13 -4.54
C LEU A 5 23.18 0.70 -3.11
N VAL A 6 23.58 1.49 -2.11
CA VAL A 6 23.23 1.23 -0.70
C VAL A 6 21.72 1.30 -0.49
N PHE A 7 21.03 2.24 -1.11
CA PHE A 7 19.58 2.34 -1.04
C PHE A 7 18.91 1.09 -1.62
N PHE A 8 19.28 0.67 -2.83
CA PHE A 8 18.70 -0.53 -3.44
C PHE A 8 19.02 -1.80 -2.65
N ALA A 9 20.25 -1.96 -2.15
CA ALA A 9 20.62 -3.10 -1.32
C ALA A 9 19.78 -3.17 -0.04
N ARG A 10 19.58 -2.03 0.65
CA ARG A 10 18.71 -1.94 1.83
C ARG A 10 17.25 -2.18 1.49
N LEU A 11 16.78 -1.65 0.36
CA LEU A 11 15.41 -1.84 -0.12
C LEU A 11 15.13 -3.34 -0.30
N VAL A 12 16.01 -4.05 -1.02
CA VAL A 12 15.87 -5.50 -1.25
C VAL A 12 15.93 -6.27 0.06
N ALA A 13 16.91 -5.97 0.93
CA ALA A 13 17.06 -6.65 2.21
C ALA A 13 15.83 -6.47 3.11
N VAL A 14 15.31 -5.24 3.23
CA VAL A 14 14.12 -4.96 4.04
C VAL A 14 12.88 -5.59 3.41
N SER A 15 12.70 -5.51 2.10
CA SER A 15 11.58 -6.17 1.40
C SER A 15 11.56 -7.67 1.63
N LEU A 16 12.71 -8.35 1.61
CA LEU A 16 12.79 -9.78 1.91
C LEU A 16 12.36 -10.08 3.35
N ILE A 17 12.81 -9.29 4.32
CA ILE A 17 12.44 -9.46 5.74
C ILE A 17 10.94 -9.21 5.95
N LEU A 18 10.40 -8.15 5.35
CA LEU A 18 8.98 -7.82 5.49
C LEU A 18 8.08 -8.81 4.74
N TYR A 19 8.49 -9.28 3.57
CA TYR A 19 7.75 -10.29 2.81
C TYR A 19 7.71 -11.64 3.56
N THR A 20 8.84 -12.07 4.13
CA THR A 20 8.87 -13.27 4.98
C THR A 20 8.00 -13.09 6.22
N ALA A 21 8.03 -11.94 6.89
CA ALA A 21 7.11 -11.65 8.00
C ALA A 21 5.63 -11.67 7.54
N TRP A 22 5.34 -11.15 6.35
CA TRP A 22 3.99 -11.17 5.77
C TRP A 22 3.52 -12.59 5.44
N ALA A 23 4.39 -13.51 5.02
CA ALA A 23 4.00 -14.90 4.82
C ALA A 23 3.39 -15.56 6.08
N PHE A 24 3.76 -15.09 7.28
CA PHE A 24 3.22 -15.58 8.54
C PHE A 24 2.07 -14.73 9.11
N THR A 25 2.08 -13.41 8.85
CA THR A 25 1.18 -12.45 9.50
C THR A 25 0.20 -11.76 8.54
N GLY A 26 0.34 -11.98 7.23
CA GLY A 26 -0.42 -11.34 6.17
C GLY A 26 -1.92 -11.58 6.27
N ARG A 27 -2.32 -12.75 6.81
CA ARG A 27 -3.71 -13.08 7.11
C ARG A 27 -4.40 -12.05 8.02
N PHE A 28 -3.69 -11.47 8.98
CA PHE A 28 -4.28 -10.46 9.88
C PHE A 28 -4.53 -9.15 9.15
N TYR A 29 -3.62 -8.78 8.24
CA TYR A 29 -3.79 -7.60 7.39
C TYR A 29 -4.96 -7.76 6.42
N THR A 30 -5.04 -8.90 5.72
CA THR A 30 -6.11 -9.17 4.75
C THR A 30 -7.48 -9.23 5.43
N LEU A 31 -7.52 -9.77 6.64
CA LEU A 31 -8.70 -9.74 7.50
C LEU A 31 -9.10 -8.31 7.89
N ALA A 32 -8.15 -7.46 8.29
CA ALA A 32 -8.42 -6.06 8.60
C ALA A 32 -8.99 -5.29 7.39
N VAL A 33 -8.44 -5.53 6.19
CA VAL A 33 -8.95 -4.94 4.93
C VAL A 33 -10.36 -5.44 4.62
N ALA A 34 -10.61 -6.75 4.73
CA ALA A 34 -11.94 -7.34 4.47
C ALA A 34 -13.00 -6.79 5.45
N TYR A 35 -12.68 -6.68 6.74
CA TYR A 35 -13.57 -6.06 7.72
C TYR A 35 -13.78 -4.57 7.48
N GLY A 36 -12.76 -3.86 6.98
CA GLY A 36 -12.89 -2.46 6.56
C GLY A 36 -13.80 -2.28 5.34
N ALA A 37 -13.77 -3.22 4.40
CA ALA A 37 -14.62 -3.18 3.20
C ALA A 37 -16.08 -3.58 3.46
N ARG A 38 -16.30 -4.47 4.45
CA ARG A 38 -17.63 -4.96 4.83
C ARG A 38 -18.68 -3.86 5.05
N PRO A 39 -18.45 -2.78 5.83
CA PRO A 39 -19.44 -1.72 6.01
C PRO A 39 -19.73 -0.98 4.69
N LEU A 40 -18.74 -0.81 3.81
CA LEU A 40 -18.94 -0.16 2.52
C LEU A 40 -19.86 -0.98 1.61
N VAL A 41 -19.67 -2.30 1.58
CA VAL A 41 -20.58 -3.20 0.84
C VAL A 41 -21.98 -3.19 1.46
N ALA A 42 -22.09 -3.15 2.80
CA ALA A 42 -23.37 -3.11 3.49
C ALA A 42 -24.21 -1.86 3.14
N LEU A 43 -23.56 -0.72 2.84
CA LEU A 43 -24.25 0.49 2.36
C LEU A 43 -24.97 0.28 1.02
N THR A 44 -24.61 -0.75 0.27
CA THR A 44 -25.25 -1.10 -1.01
C THR A 44 -26.41 -2.09 -0.84
N GLY A 45 -26.75 -2.46 0.40
CA GLY A 45 -27.78 -3.48 0.71
C GLY A 45 -27.30 -4.93 0.55
N ASN A 46 -25.99 -5.14 0.34
CA ASN A 46 -25.41 -6.47 0.13
C ASN A 46 -24.56 -6.92 1.32
N SER A 47 -24.33 -8.23 1.42
CA SER A 47 -23.39 -8.80 2.38
C SER A 47 -22.06 -9.12 1.70
N LEU A 48 -20.96 -8.87 2.41
CA LEU A 48 -19.62 -9.25 1.97
C LEU A 48 -19.24 -10.57 2.63
N ASP A 49 -18.91 -11.55 1.79
CA ASP A 49 -18.24 -12.78 2.21
C ASP A 49 -16.78 -12.45 2.54
N VAL A 50 -16.44 -12.57 3.83
CA VAL A 50 -15.12 -12.22 4.35
C VAL A 50 -14.04 -13.13 3.79
N GLU A 51 -14.33 -14.42 3.59
CA GLU A 51 -13.34 -15.37 3.09
C GLU A 51 -12.97 -15.06 1.63
N ARG A 52 -13.99 -14.77 0.81
CA ARG A 52 -13.77 -14.32 -0.57
C ARG A 52 -13.07 -12.95 -0.64
N ALA A 53 -13.40 -12.04 0.27
CA ALA A 53 -12.73 -10.74 0.36
C ALA A 53 -11.27 -10.84 0.80
N MET A 54 -10.93 -11.81 1.64
CA MET A 54 -9.55 -12.08 2.04
C MET A 54 -8.71 -12.58 0.86
N GLN A 55 -9.25 -13.47 0.01
CA GLN A 55 -8.55 -13.93 -1.21
C GLN A 55 -8.22 -12.77 -2.15
N VAL A 56 -9.22 -11.92 -2.42
CA VAL A 56 -9.04 -10.70 -3.22
C VAL A 56 -8.03 -9.75 -2.56
N SER A 57 -8.10 -9.61 -1.24
CA SER A 57 -7.17 -8.76 -0.50
C SER A 57 -5.73 -9.28 -0.58
N GLU A 58 -5.49 -10.59 -0.53
CA GLU A 58 -4.14 -11.17 -0.58
C GLU A 58 -3.38 -10.76 -1.83
N GLU A 59 -4.06 -10.75 -2.98
CA GLU A 59 -3.49 -10.33 -4.27
C GLU A 59 -3.03 -8.85 -4.28
N ILE A 60 -3.64 -8.00 -3.46
CA ILE A 60 -3.40 -6.54 -3.44
C ILE A 60 -2.65 -6.07 -2.17
N SER A 61 -2.25 -7.00 -1.29
CA SER A 61 -1.77 -6.67 0.07
C SER A 61 -0.29 -6.31 0.17
N LEU A 62 0.46 -6.32 -0.94
CA LEU A 62 1.91 -6.09 -0.91
C LEU A 62 2.30 -4.59 -0.84
N ASN A 63 1.35 -3.68 -1.05
CA ASN A 63 1.64 -2.22 -1.11
C ASN A 63 2.27 -1.66 0.17
N PRO A 64 1.77 -1.97 1.39
CA PRO A 64 2.38 -1.47 2.62
C PRO A 64 3.81 -2.00 2.81
N ILE A 65 4.10 -3.21 2.35
CA ILE A 65 5.45 -3.80 2.41
C ILE A 65 6.39 -2.97 1.55
N VAL A 66 6.04 -2.77 0.27
CA VAL A 66 6.85 -1.98 -0.66
C VAL A 66 7.09 -0.57 -0.11
N TYR A 67 6.04 0.05 0.43
CA TYR A 67 6.12 1.39 1.03
C TYR A 67 7.06 1.47 2.25
N ILE A 68 6.91 0.56 3.21
CA ILE A 68 7.77 0.54 4.39
C ILE A 68 9.21 0.22 4.01
N SER A 69 9.44 -0.66 3.03
CA SER A 69 10.78 -0.91 2.49
C SER A 69 11.41 0.37 1.92
N LEU A 70 10.66 1.18 1.16
CA LEU A 70 11.14 2.45 0.63
C LEU A 70 11.54 3.42 1.75
N ILE A 71 10.74 3.51 2.82
CA ILE A 71 11.04 4.37 3.99
C ILE A 71 12.28 3.88 4.74
N ALA A 72 12.40 2.57 4.95
CA ALA A 72 13.51 1.97 5.67
C ALA A 72 14.84 2.05 4.91
N ALA A 73 14.78 2.03 3.57
CA ALA A 73 15.92 2.13 2.68
C ALA A 73 16.58 3.52 2.68
N VAL A 74 15.84 4.58 3.00
CA VAL A 74 16.38 5.96 3.05
C VAL A 74 17.53 6.06 4.06
N THR A 75 18.52 6.92 3.80
CA THR A 75 19.61 7.25 4.73
C THR A 75 19.59 8.76 5.05
N GLY A 76 20.31 9.18 6.09
CA GLY A 76 20.40 10.59 6.48
C GLY A 76 19.20 11.14 7.28
N VAL A 77 18.13 10.36 7.45
CA VAL A 77 16.95 10.73 8.26
C VAL A 77 16.86 9.83 9.49
N SER A 78 16.71 10.40 10.69
CA SER A 78 16.54 9.60 11.93
C SER A 78 15.23 8.81 11.92
N TRP A 79 15.20 7.64 12.58
CA TRP A 79 14.01 6.79 12.61
C TRP A 79 12.78 7.51 13.17
N ARG A 80 12.95 8.35 14.20
CA ARG A 80 11.88 9.18 14.77
C ARG A 80 11.17 10.02 13.71
N ARG A 81 11.91 10.63 12.78
CA ARG A 81 11.33 11.45 11.69
C ARG A 81 10.66 10.63 10.58
N ARG A 82 10.88 9.30 10.55
CA ARG A 82 10.26 8.38 9.59
C ARG A 82 8.98 7.72 10.10
N THR A 83 8.79 7.68 11.42
CA THR A 83 7.62 7.04 12.04
C THR A 83 6.30 7.62 11.57
N ARG A 84 6.16 8.96 11.57
CA ARG A 84 4.94 9.62 11.10
C ARG A 84 4.65 9.35 9.62
N PRO A 85 5.60 9.54 8.67
CA PRO A 85 5.42 9.12 7.28
C PRO A 85 5.01 7.65 7.16
N ALA A 86 5.72 6.75 7.83
CA ALA A 86 5.43 5.31 7.82
C ALA A 86 3.99 4.99 8.23
N LEU A 87 3.54 5.52 9.37
CA LEU A 87 2.18 5.30 9.86
C LEU A 87 1.13 5.91 8.93
N THR A 88 1.33 7.16 8.51
CA THR A 88 0.39 7.84 7.61
C THR A 88 0.26 7.10 6.28
N GLY A 89 1.36 6.72 5.64
CA GLY A 89 1.29 6.02 4.36
C GLY A 89 0.70 4.61 4.48
N VAL A 90 0.99 3.86 5.54
CA VAL A 90 0.33 2.56 5.79
C VAL A 90 -1.18 2.73 5.95
N LEU A 91 -1.64 3.74 6.67
CA LEU A 91 -3.07 4.02 6.82
C LEU A 91 -3.72 4.37 5.47
N VAL A 92 -3.08 5.21 4.66
CA VAL A 92 -3.59 5.57 3.32
C VAL A 92 -3.63 4.36 2.40
N LEU A 93 -2.58 3.52 2.39
CA LEU A 93 -2.53 2.31 1.58
C LEU A 93 -3.58 1.28 2.03
N THR A 94 -3.80 1.15 3.33
CA THR A 94 -4.83 0.26 3.88
C THR A 94 -6.23 0.74 3.46
N ALA A 95 -6.50 2.05 3.56
CA ALA A 95 -7.76 2.63 3.10
C ALA A 95 -7.96 2.46 1.59
N ALA A 96 -6.90 2.63 0.79
CA ALA A 96 -6.94 2.40 -0.64
C ALA A 96 -7.30 0.94 -0.95
N ASN A 97 -6.66 -0.03 -0.28
CA ASN A 97 -6.98 -1.45 -0.44
C ASN A 97 -8.43 -1.77 -0.02
N ILE A 98 -8.93 -1.17 1.06
CA ILE A 98 -10.34 -1.31 1.49
C ILE A 98 -11.30 -0.86 0.38
N ILE A 99 -11.04 0.31 -0.22
CA ILE A 99 -11.85 0.84 -1.33
C ILE A 99 -11.76 -0.09 -2.54
N THR A 100 -10.58 -0.59 -2.87
CA THR A 100 -10.37 -1.51 -3.98
C THR A 100 -11.14 -2.83 -3.79
N VAL A 101 -11.12 -3.43 -2.60
CA VAL A 101 -11.94 -4.63 -2.30
C VAL A 101 -13.42 -4.31 -2.44
N PHE A 102 -13.87 -3.18 -1.89
CA PHE A 102 -15.26 -2.74 -2.02
C PHE A 102 -15.68 -2.62 -3.49
N LEU A 103 -14.87 -1.96 -4.33
CA LEU A 103 -15.17 -1.75 -5.75
C LEU A 103 -15.18 -3.07 -6.53
N MET A 104 -14.31 -4.02 -6.20
CA MET A 104 -14.32 -5.35 -6.83
C MET A 104 -15.62 -6.09 -6.52
N PHE A 105 -16.06 -6.07 -5.25
CA PHE A 105 -17.34 -6.65 -4.85
C PHE A 105 -18.52 -5.93 -5.51
N LEU A 106 -18.50 -4.60 -5.57
CA LEU A 106 -19.55 -3.82 -6.23
C LEU A 106 -19.65 -4.15 -7.72
N SER A 107 -18.51 -4.31 -8.39
CA SER A 107 -18.44 -4.72 -9.80
C SER A 107 -19.04 -6.11 -10.01
N ALA A 108 -18.73 -7.06 -9.11
CA ALA A 108 -19.28 -8.41 -9.14
C ALA A 108 -20.80 -8.44 -8.89
N ILE A 109 -21.29 -7.64 -7.93
CA ILE A 109 -22.72 -7.54 -7.60
C ILE A 109 -23.51 -6.92 -8.75
N THR A 110 -23.02 -5.82 -9.31
CA THR A 110 -23.69 -5.08 -10.40
C THR A 110 -23.51 -5.74 -11.77
N ARG A 111 -22.61 -6.73 -11.88
CA ARG A 111 -22.21 -7.38 -13.14
C ARG A 111 -21.81 -6.38 -14.23
N SER A 112 -21.22 -5.26 -13.83
CA SER A 112 -20.80 -4.19 -14.74
C SER A 112 -19.34 -4.39 -15.18
N GLU A 113 -19.13 -4.70 -16.45
CA GLU A 113 -17.78 -4.81 -17.03
C GLU A 113 -17.01 -3.49 -17.01
N GLN A 114 -17.72 -2.36 -17.11
CA GLN A 114 -17.11 -1.03 -17.02
C GLN A 114 -16.55 -0.78 -15.62
N LEU A 115 -17.32 -1.10 -14.57
CA LEU A 115 -16.85 -0.99 -13.18
C LEU A 115 -15.71 -1.96 -12.90
N TRP A 116 -15.78 -3.19 -13.43
CA TRP A 116 -14.72 -4.18 -13.29
C TRP A 116 -13.39 -3.67 -13.87
N THR A 117 -13.41 -3.26 -15.14
CA THR A 117 -12.22 -2.73 -15.84
C THR A 117 -11.66 -1.49 -15.12
N GLY A 118 -12.53 -0.59 -14.67
CA GLY A 118 -12.12 0.59 -13.90
C GLY A 118 -11.48 0.22 -12.56
N THR A 119 -11.98 -0.82 -11.89
CA THR A 119 -11.45 -1.32 -10.62
C THR A 119 -10.08 -1.98 -10.80
N GLU A 120 -9.90 -2.79 -11.85
CA GLU A 120 -8.59 -3.38 -12.16
C GLU A 120 -7.53 -2.32 -12.47
N PHE A 121 -7.89 -1.32 -13.29
CA PHE A 121 -7.01 -0.20 -13.59
C PHE A 121 -6.61 0.55 -12.31
N LEU A 122 -7.58 0.84 -11.44
CA LEU A 122 -7.36 1.52 -10.17
C LEU A 122 -6.48 0.67 -9.23
N ASN A 123 -6.71 -0.65 -9.17
CA ASN A 123 -5.89 -1.58 -8.39
C ASN A 123 -4.43 -1.58 -8.86
N LEU A 124 -4.18 -1.73 -10.16
CA LEU A 124 -2.83 -1.67 -10.72
C LEU A 124 -2.15 -0.32 -10.44
N THR A 125 -2.90 0.77 -10.61
CA THR A 125 -2.40 2.12 -10.37
C THR A 125 -2.01 2.32 -8.90
N ILE A 126 -2.87 1.89 -7.97
CA ILE A 126 -2.63 1.98 -6.53
C ILE A 126 -1.44 1.09 -6.16
N ASN A 127 -1.39 -0.15 -6.63
CA ASN A 127 -0.35 -1.09 -6.24
C ASN A 127 1.04 -0.64 -6.68
N PHE A 128 1.14 0.00 -7.85
CA PHE A 128 2.41 0.43 -8.40
C PHE A 128 2.81 1.85 -7.98
N PHE A 129 1.92 2.83 -8.16
CA PHE A 129 2.29 4.25 -8.03
C PHE A 129 2.08 4.79 -6.62
N LEU A 130 1.05 4.36 -5.90
CA LEU A 130 0.70 4.98 -4.62
C LEU A 130 1.80 4.82 -3.56
N PRO A 131 2.47 3.66 -3.39
CA PRO A 131 3.63 3.54 -2.50
C PRO A 131 4.75 4.53 -2.83
N ILE A 132 5.08 4.67 -4.12
CA ILE A 132 6.15 5.56 -4.58
C ILE A 132 5.76 7.02 -4.37
N LEU A 133 4.53 7.38 -4.71
CA LEU A 133 3.99 8.73 -4.55
C LEU A 133 3.94 9.14 -3.07
N LEU A 134 3.39 8.29 -2.20
CA LEU A 134 3.36 8.53 -0.76
C LEU A 134 4.77 8.63 -0.18
N TRP A 135 5.72 7.83 -0.69
CA TRP A 135 7.10 7.90 -0.25
C TRP A 135 7.72 9.24 -0.65
N ALA A 136 7.52 9.69 -1.88
CA ALA A 136 8.03 10.97 -2.37
C ALA A 136 7.41 12.18 -1.64
N ILE A 137 6.12 12.14 -1.31
CA ILE A 137 5.39 13.26 -0.69
C ILE A 137 5.61 13.31 0.82
N LEU A 138 5.52 12.17 1.51
CA LEU A 138 5.51 12.14 2.98
C LEU A 138 6.91 12.12 3.59
N MET A 139 7.91 11.65 2.85
CA MET A 139 9.23 11.52 3.43
C MET A 139 9.95 12.88 3.57
N PRO A 140 10.59 13.14 4.73
CA PRO A 140 11.39 14.33 4.91
C PRO A 140 12.69 14.24 4.10
N LYS A 141 13.12 15.35 3.49
CA LYS A 141 14.33 15.43 2.64
C LYS A 141 15.52 14.67 3.26
N GLY A 142 15.99 13.65 2.55
CA GLY A 142 17.14 12.83 2.91
C GLY A 142 18.13 12.69 1.75
N ASP A 143 19.15 11.84 1.91
CA ASP A 143 20.29 11.66 0.98
C ASP A 143 19.93 11.35 -0.49
N LEU A 144 18.68 10.96 -0.78
CA LEU A 144 18.19 10.54 -2.09
C LEU A 144 16.80 11.08 -2.44
N MET A 145 16.28 12.06 -1.68
CA MET A 145 15.05 12.75 -2.08
C MET A 145 15.40 13.95 -2.96
N PRO A 146 14.55 14.29 -3.95
CA PRO A 146 14.78 15.45 -4.79
C PRO A 146 14.98 16.68 -3.91
N VAL A 147 16.13 17.31 -4.10
CA VAL A 147 16.41 18.64 -3.56
C VAL A 147 15.30 19.53 -4.12
N SER A 148 14.41 20.06 -3.27
CA SER A 148 13.61 21.19 -3.78
C SER A 148 14.61 22.25 -4.19
N PRO A 149 14.47 22.88 -5.36
CA PRO A 149 15.31 24.00 -5.72
C PRO A 149 15.27 24.95 -4.53
N SER A 150 16.46 25.31 -4.03
CA SER A 150 16.58 26.44 -3.13
C SER A 150 15.85 27.59 -3.81
N SER A 151 14.88 28.15 -3.12
CA SER A 151 14.41 29.50 -3.41
C SER A 151 15.56 30.43 -3.02
N ASP A 152 16.53 30.55 -3.93
CA ASP A 152 17.40 31.72 -4.03
C ASP A 152 16.70 32.76 -4.91
#